data_AF-A0A349WZW7-F1
#
_entry.id   AF-A0A349WZW7-F1
#
_cell.length_a   1.000
_cell.length_b   1.000
_cell.length_c   1.000
_cell.angle_alpha   90.00
_cell.angle_beta   90.00
_cell.angle_gamma   90.00
#
_symmetry.space_group_name_H-M   'P 1'
#
loop_
_entity.id
_entity.type
_entity.pdbx_description
1 polymer ?
#
loop_
_entity_poly.entity_id
_entity_poly.type
_entity_poly.pdbx_seq_one_letter_code
_entity_poly.pdbx_strand_id
1 'polypeptide(L)'
;MFIGEYKHSIDEKGRLAIPSKFRNDLATGAVVTRGLDTSLFLFPKEEWGKLAQKLASLPLGQSNSRAFARLMLAGAMDVELDKQGRVVVPEYLRQYANLQKSAIIAGLYNRLEIWDEEKW
;
A
#
# COMPACT_ATOMS: atom_id res chain seq x y z
N MET A 1 1.66 -9.69 -11.67
CA MET A 1 2.51 -10.27 -10.59
C MET A 1 3.61 -9.27 -10.26
N PHE A 2 3.73 -8.90 -8.99
CA PHE A 2 4.71 -7.91 -8.56
C PHE A 2 6.01 -8.55 -8.11
N ILE A 3 7.12 -8.18 -8.74
CA ILE A 3 8.47 -8.62 -8.37
C ILE A 3 9.48 -7.51 -8.69
N GLY A 4 10.51 -7.40 -7.87
CA GLY A 4 11.60 -6.43 -8.02
C GLY A 4 11.46 -5.21 -7.10
N GLU A 5 12.48 -4.39 -7.11
CA GLU A 5 12.63 -3.20 -6.27
C GLU A 5 12.83 -1.96 -7.14
N TYR A 6 12.16 -0.86 -6.80
CA TYR A 6 12.15 0.36 -7.61
C TYR A 6 12.20 1.60 -6.72
N LYS A 7 13.17 2.47 -6.95
CA LYS A 7 13.27 3.77 -6.27
C LYS A 7 12.46 4.83 -7.00
N HIS A 8 11.59 5.53 -6.28
CA HIS A 8 10.74 6.60 -6.81
C HIS A 8 10.64 7.77 -5.85
N SER A 9 10.43 8.98 -6.39
CA SER A 9 10.15 10.15 -5.57
C SER A 9 8.67 10.30 -5.25
N ILE A 10 8.41 10.94 -4.11
CA ILE A 10 7.09 11.42 -3.70
C ILE A 10 7.09 12.93 -3.87
N ASP A 11 6.08 13.46 -4.55
CA ASP A 11 5.96 14.90 -4.73
C ASP A 11 5.28 15.60 -3.55
N GLU A 12 5.26 16.93 -3.56
CA GLU A 12 4.70 17.76 -2.49
C GLU A 12 3.19 17.53 -2.25
N LYS A 13 2.48 16.97 -3.24
CA LYS A 13 1.06 16.60 -3.10
C LYS A 13 0.90 15.16 -2.60
N GLY A 14 2.02 14.48 -2.33
CA GLY A 14 2.10 13.08 -1.93
C GLY A 14 1.70 12.10 -3.02
N ARG A 15 1.92 12.48 -4.29
CA ARG A 15 1.77 11.54 -5.41
C ARG A 15 3.06 10.73 -5.53
N LEU A 16 2.90 9.41 -5.49
CA LEU A 16 3.96 8.44 -5.70
C LEU A 16 3.87 7.88 -7.12
N ALA A 17 4.97 7.91 -7.86
CA ALA A 17 5.04 7.27 -9.17
C ALA A 17 5.07 5.74 -9.04
N ILE A 18 4.19 5.06 -9.76
CA ILE A 18 4.17 3.59 -9.83
C ILE A 18 5.05 3.13 -11.00
N PRO A 19 5.92 2.11 -10.82
CA PRO A 19 6.68 1.50 -11.89
C PRO A 19 5.79 1.10 -13.05
N SER A 20 6.18 1.43 -14.29
CA SER A 20 5.35 1.23 -15.48
C SER A 20 4.84 -0.20 -15.64
N LYS A 21 5.68 -1.19 -15.29
CA LYS A 21 5.36 -2.62 -15.31
C LYS A 21 4.15 -2.99 -14.44
N PHE A 22 3.87 -2.25 -13.37
CA PHE A 22 2.82 -2.56 -12.39
C PHE A 22 1.50 -1.83 -12.66
N ARG A 23 1.49 -0.85 -13.56
CA ARG A 23 0.33 0.03 -13.78
C ARG A 23 -0.89 -0.72 -14.30
N ASN A 24 -0.70 -1.70 -15.20
CA ASN A 24 -1.79 -2.49 -15.74
C ASN A 24 -2.49 -3.32 -14.65
N ASP A 25 -1.71 -3.90 -13.73
CA ASP A 25 -2.24 -4.69 -12.60
C ASP A 25 -3.05 -3.82 -11.60
N LEU A 26 -2.90 -2.50 -11.64
CA LEU A 26 -3.60 -1.53 -10.77
C LEU A 26 -4.63 -0.66 -11.52
N ALA A 27 -4.83 -0.89 -12.82
CA ALA A 27 -5.62 -0.01 -13.69
C ALA A 27 -7.11 0.05 -13.31
N THR A 28 -7.63 -1.01 -12.70
CA THR A 28 -9.03 -1.09 -12.22
C THR A 28 -9.22 -0.49 -10.82
N GLY A 29 -8.16 0.08 -10.25
CA GLY A 29 -8.11 0.63 -8.90
C GLY A 29 -7.27 -0.22 -7.96
N ALA A 30 -6.82 0.43 -6.89
CA ALA A 30 -5.96 -0.17 -5.88
C ALA A 30 -6.40 0.24 -4.48
N VAL A 31 -5.89 -0.45 -3.48
CA VAL A 31 -6.08 -0.11 -2.07
C VAL A 31 -4.74 0.03 -1.41
N VAL A 32 -4.50 1.20 -0.80
CA VAL A 32 -3.33 1.46 0.02
C VAL A 32 -3.71 1.35 1.48
N THR A 33 -2.87 0.70 2.29
CA THR A 33 -3.06 0.60 3.73
C THR A 33 -1.72 0.56 4.47
N ARG A 34 -1.78 0.62 5.80
CA ARG A 34 -0.62 0.38 6.66
C ARG A 34 -0.10 -1.03 6.44
N GLY A 35 1.20 -1.14 6.21
CA GLY A 35 1.92 -2.40 6.17
C GLY A 35 2.51 -2.77 7.53
N LEU A 36 3.37 -3.77 7.51
CA LEU A 36 4.21 -4.12 8.67
C LEU A 36 5.46 -3.24 8.68
N ASP A 37 6.13 -3.14 9.84
CA ASP A 37 7.43 -2.47 9.98
C ASP A 37 7.45 -1.01 9.49
N THR A 38 6.34 -0.29 9.68
CA THR A 38 6.16 1.10 9.21
C THR A 38 6.29 1.27 7.69
N SER A 39 5.92 0.26 6.91
CA SER A 39 5.71 0.38 5.46
C SER A 39 4.25 0.65 5.12
N LEU A 40 3.96 0.92 3.85
CA LEU A 40 2.60 0.84 3.31
C LEU A 40 2.47 -0.35 2.37
N PHE A 41 1.31 -0.98 2.34
CA PHE A 41 0.98 -1.97 1.34
C PHE A 41 0.03 -1.37 0.31
N LEU A 42 0.29 -1.66 -0.98
CA LEU A 42 -0.59 -1.32 -2.09
C LEU A 42 -1.03 -2.62 -2.78
N PHE A 43 -2.33 -2.85 -2.80
CA PHE A 43 -2.94 -4.03 -3.40
C PHE A 43 -3.76 -3.65 -4.63
N PRO A 44 -3.80 -4.50 -5.68
CA PRO A 44 -4.90 -4.51 -6.63
C PRO A 44 -6.23 -4.74 -5.90
N LYS A 45 -7.32 -4.11 -6.35
CA LYS A 45 -8.64 -4.26 -5.70
C LYS A 45 -9.06 -5.72 -5.48
N GLU A 46 -8.77 -6.60 -6.44
CA GLU A 46 -9.12 -8.02 -6.35
C GLU A 46 -8.38 -8.72 -5.19
N GLU A 47 -7.07 -8.50 -5.07
CA GLU A 47 -6.25 -9.10 -4.01
C GLU A 47 -6.60 -8.50 -2.64
N TRP A 48 -6.91 -7.21 -2.59
CA TRP A 48 -7.43 -6.59 -1.38
C TRP A 48 -8.73 -7.24 -0.92
N GLY A 49 -9.69 -7.48 -1.82
CA GLY A 49 -10.96 -8.13 -1.48
C GLY A 49 -10.74 -9.50 -0.83
N LYS A 50 -9.83 -10.32 -1.38
CA LYS A 50 -9.45 -11.62 -0.81
C LYS A 50 -8.86 -11.49 0.59
N LEU A 51 -7.98 -10.52 0.82
CA LEU A 51 -7.37 -10.28 2.14
C LEU A 51 -8.38 -9.71 3.14
N ALA A 52 -9.17 -8.71 2.73
CA ALA A 52 -10.16 -8.06 3.58
C ALA A 52 -11.21 -9.05 4.10
N GLN A 53 -11.66 -9.98 3.26
CA GLN A 53 -12.57 -11.04 3.68
C GLN A 53 -11.94 -11.94 4.76
N LYS A 54 -10.67 -12.33 4.59
CA LYS A 54 -9.94 -13.12 5.60
C LYS A 54 -9.79 -12.35 6.92
N LEU A 55 -9.46 -11.06 6.86
CA LEU A 55 -9.33 -10.19 8.03
C LEU A 55 -10.67 -10.02 8.76
N ALA A 56 -11.77 -9.85 8.02
CA ALA A 56 -13.11 -9.73 8.57
C ALA A 56 -13.60 -11.04 9.24
N SER A 57 -13.11 -12.19 8.79
CA SER A 57 -13.42 -13.49 9.40
C SER A 57 -12.59 -13.82 10.65
N LEU A 58 -11.64 -12.97 11.05
CA LEU A 58 -10.81 -13.26 12.21
C LEU A 58 -11.62 -13.26 13.52
N PRO A 59 -11.27 -14.11 14.51
CA PRO A 59 -12.04 -14.22 15.75
C PRO A 59 -12.09 -12.91 16.54
N LEU A 60 -13.29 -12.38 16.76
CA LEU A 60 -13.49 -11.16 17.54
C LEU A 60 -13.08 -11.30 19.02
N GLY A 61 -13.02 -12.52 19.58
CA GLY A 61 -12.59 -12.76 20.95
C GLY A 61 -11.09 -12.54 21.19
N GLN A 62 -10.26 -12.67 20.14
CA GLN A 62 -8.80 -12.61 20.26
C GLN A 62 -8.27 -11.18 20.09
N SER A 63 -7.51 -10.68 21.08
CA SER A 63 -6.98 -9.31 21.08
C SER A 63 -6.09 -9.04 19.86
N ASN A 64 -5.18 -9.95 19.54
CA ASN A 64 -4.23 -9.80 18.43
C ASN A 64 -4.96 -9.79 17.08
N SER A 65 -5.97 -10.64 16.90
CA SER A 65 -6.82 -10.66 15.70
C SER A 65 -7.54 -9.32 15.49
N ARG A 66 -8.15 -8.76 16.54
CA ARG A 66 -8.79 -7.44 16.48
C ARG A 66 -7.78 -6.34 16.18
N ALA A 67 -6.62 -6.36 16.80
CA ALA A 67 -5.57 -5.37 16.59
C ALA A 67 -5.08 -5.38 15.14
N PHE A 68 -4.83 -6.57 14.59
CA PHE A 68 -4.37 -6.73 13.21
C PHE A 68 -5.44 -6.31 12.19
N ALA A 69 -6.70 -6.73 12.39
CA ALA A 69 -7.81 -6.30 11.53
C ALA A 69 -7.98 -4.77 11.56
N ARG A 70 -7.88 -4.12 12.73
CA ARG A 70 -7.94 -2.65 12.84
C ARG A 70 -6.75 -1.98 12.15
N LEU A 71 -5.54 -2.48 12.34
CA LEU A 71 -4.34 -1.93 11.70
C LEU A 71 -4.52 -1.88 10.18
N MET A 72 -4.94 -3.01 9.58
CA MET A 72 -5.04 -3.17 8.15
C MET A 72 -6.31 -2.54 7.55
N LEU A 73 -7.49 -2.78 8.14
CA LEU A 73 -8.77 -2.34 7.56
C LEU A 73 -9.07 -0.87 7.84
N ALA A 74 -8.83 -0.38 9.06
CA ALA A 74 -9.11 1.02 9.38
C ALA A 74 -8.10 1.99 8.75
N GLY A 75 -6.91 1.49 8.39
CA GLY A 75 -5.90 2.25 7.66
C GLY A 75 -6.09 2.26 6.14
N ALA A 76 -6.99 1.44 5.59
CA ALA A 76 -7.12 1.24 4.15
C ALA A 76 -7.87 2.38 3.45
N MET A 77 -7.43 2.71 2.24
CA MET A 77 -8.07 3.70 1.36
C MET A 77 -8.02 3.23 -0.09
N ASP A 78 -9.15 3.38 -0.79
CA ASP A 78 -9.20 3.22 -2.25
C ASP A 78 -8.40 4.33 -2.93
N VAL A 79 -7.56 3.95 -3.89
CA VAL A 79 -6.77 4.87 -4.70
C VAL A 79 -6.79 4.47 -6.17
N GLU A 80 -6.61 5.45 -7.03
CA GLU A 80 -6.57 5.27 -8.48
C GLU A 80 -5.27 5.83 -9.05
N LEU A 81 -4.83 5.27 -10.18
CA LEU A 81 -3.71 5.82 -10.92
C LEU A 81 -4.20 7.02 -11.73
N ASP A 82 -3.47 8.13 -11.64
CA ASP A 82 -3.69 9.25 -12.55
C ASP A 82 -3.17 8.95 -13.96
N LYS A 83 -3.40 9.87 -14.90
CA LYS A 83 -2.94 9.74 -16.31
C LYS A 83 -1.42 9.57 -16.46
N GLN A 84 -0.63 9.91 -15.45
CA GLN A 84 0.83 9.77 -15.44
C GLN A 84 1.28 8.47 -14.75
N GLY A 85 0.35 7.67 -14.23
CA GLY A 85 0.62 6.44 -13.51
C GLY A 85 1.10 6.66 -12.08
N ARG A 86 0.60 7.70 -11.40
CA ARG A 86 0.88 7.99 -9.99
C ARG A 86 -0.34 7.73 -9.13
N VAL A 87 -0.10 7.39 -7.86
CA VAL A 87 -1.15 7.29 -6.83
C VAL A 87 -0.97 8.38 -5.79
N VAL A 88 -2.06 8.99 -5.34
CA VAL A 88 -2.03 9.92 -4.20
C VAL A 88 -2.03 9.08 -2.92
N VAL A 89 -0.94 9.11 -2.15
CA VAL A 89 -0.88 8.44 -0.85
C VAL A 89 -1.45 9.39 0.20
N PRO A 90 -2.53 9.04 0.92
CA PRO A 90 -3.09 9.90 1.98
C PRO A 90 -2.06 10.32 3.02
N GLU A 91 -2.20 11.55 3.54
CA GLU A 91 -1.22 12.13 4.48
C GLU A 91 -0.98 11.27 5.71
N TYR A 92 -2.04 10.72 6.33
CA TYR A 92 -1.91 9.87 7.51
C TYR A 92 -1.13 8.56 7.26
N LEU A 93 -1.12 8.07 6.01
CA LEU A 93 -0.32 6.91 5.61
C LEU A 93 1.13 7.31 5.35
N ARG A 94 1.36 8.47 4.72
CA ARG A 94 2.72 9.01 4.55
C ARG A 94 3.39 9.23 5.91
N GLN A 95 2.66 9.83 6.86
CA GLN A 95 3.13 10.03 8.23
C GLN A 95 3.41 8.69 8.93
N TYR A 96 2.51 7.70 8.81
CA TYR A 96 2.71 6.37 9.39
C TYR A 96 4.00 5.70 8.89
N ALA A 97 4.27 5.80 7.58
CA ALA A 97 5.41 5.15 6.96
C ALA A 97 6.68 6.01 6.89
N ASN A 98 6.66 7.20 7.51
CA ASN A 98 7.74 8.19 7.42
C ASN A 98 8.14 8.53 5.96
N LEU A 99 7.19 8.53 5.04
CA LEU A 99 7.47 8.81 3.64
C LEU A 99 7.76 10.30 3.44
N GLN A 100 9.03 10.61 3.16
CA GLN A 100 9.49 11.98 2.89
C GLN A 100 9.54 12.25 1.38
N LYS A 101 10.74 12.22 0.78
CA LYS A 101 10.97 12.59 -0.63
C LYS A 101 11.21 11.40 -1.55
N SER A 102 11.73 10.31 -1.00
CA SER A 102 12.16 9.13 -1.73
C SER A 102 11.51 7.91 -1.11
N ALA A 103 11.08 6.99 -1.96
CA ALA A 103 10.43 5.77 -1.55
C ALA A 103 10.97 4.58 -2.36
N ILE A 104 11.07 3.44 -1.68
CA ILE A 104 11.30 2.15 -2.32
C ILE A 104 9.96 1.46 -2.51
N ILE A 105 9.71 1.00 -3.73
CA ILE A 105 8.57 0.17 -4.10
C ILE A 105 9.08 -1.25 -4.33
N ALA A 106 8.75 -2.16 -3.42
CA ALA A 106 9.13 -3.56 -3.47
C ALA A 106 7.93 -4.44 -3.87
N GLY A 107 8.11 -5.27 -4.89
CA GLY A 107 7.08 -6.22 -5.34
C GLY A 107 7.15 -7.55 -4.60
N LEU A 108 6.07 -7.91 -3.90
CA LEU A 108 5.97 -9.16 -3.13
C LEU A 108 4.80 -10.02 -3.63
N TYR A 109 4.86 -10.40 -4.91
CA TYR A 109 3.91 -11.25 -5.63
C TYR A 109 2.50 -10.67 -5.77
N ASN A 110 1.75 -10.57 -4.67
CA ASN A 110 0.36 -10.14 -4.60
C ASN A 110 0.16 -8.67 -4.18
N ARG A 111 1.22 -8.02 -3.68
CA ARG A 111 1.19 -6.61 -3.27
C ARG A 111 2.49 -5.89 -3.64
N LEU A 112 2.41 -4.57 -3.60
CA LEU A 112 3.60 -3.73 -3.48
C LEU A 112 3.72 -3.29 -2.03
N GLU A 113 4.97 -3.21 -1.55
CA GLU A 113 5.29 -2.49 -0.33
C GLU A 113 5.97 -1.18 -0.69
N ILE A 114 5.63 -0.13 0.04
CA ILE A 114 6.14 1.22 -0.14
C ILE A 114 6.84 1.60 1.15
N TRP A 115 8.13 1.90 1.03
CA TRP A 115 9.01 2.16 2.15
C TRP A 115 9.64 3.53 2.02
N ASP A 116 9.90 4.16 3.15
CA ASP A 116 10.87 5.25 3.22
C ASP A 116 12.26 4.70 2.87
N GLU A 117 13.00 5.39 2.01
CA GLU A 117 14.27 4.88 1.49
C GLU A 117 15.30 4.62 2.60
N GLU A 118 15.32 5.43 3.66
CA GLU A 118 16.27 5.27 4.77
C GLU A 118 15.93 4.08 5.69
N LYS A 119 14.72 3.52 5.58
CA LYS A 119 14.21 2.44 6.45
C LYS A 119 14.11 1.08 5.75
N TRP A 120 14.27 1.02 4.43
CA TRP A 120 14.28 -0.21 3.63
C TRP A 120 15.63 -0.92 3.74
#